data_AF-A0A1E3B5D3-F1
#
_entry.id   AF-A0A1E3B5D3-F1
#
_cell.length_a   1.000
_cell.length_b   1.000
_cell.length_c   1.000
_cell.angle_alpha   90.00
_cell.angle_beta   90.00
_cell.angle_gamma   90.00
#
_symmetry.space_group_name_H-M   'P 1'
#
loop_
_entity.id
_entity.type
_entity.pdbx_description
1 polymer ?
#
loop_
_entity_poly.entity_id
_entity_poly.type
_entity_poly.pdbx_seq_one_letter_code
_entity_poly.pdbx_strand_id
1 'polypeptide(L)'
;MKLAQTLTVLLVAASSQLALAAPVNNTESTGLETRGLEARKANGVGNSKGNPQKVQISVNDKGALTFDADCWAMLCKGQTRVLQRVVTSVKNKNRQEKGSGANKNPFKPLKQGVKQPPAANQWSNNQQYTSPEEFPFASSLQGGRGAYLFPAIGTSQSSQGASMTNLYRDYSIDAYDPSCGNEDDTWYEITGFTGDLGPHCKAFNSNDKSVCSKSSPGDWGFDIADYAYEYDGTNFNYVGK
;
A
#
# COMPACT_ATOMS: atom_id res chain seq x y z
N MET A 1 33.40 -43.12 -83.23
CA MET A 1 32.05 -43.71 -83.30
C MET A 1 31.42 -43.56 -81.91
N LYS A 2 30.17 -43.06 -81.80
CA LYS A 2 29.46 -42.70 -80.54
C LYS A 2 30.09 -41.48 -79.80
N LEU A 3 29.36 -40.38 -79.61
CA LEU A 3 28.33 -40.08 -78.57
C LEU A 3 28.89 -40.15 -77.13
N ALA A 4 28.54 -39.31 -76.16
CA ALA A 4 27.91 -37.98 -76.02
C ALA A 4 27.51 -37.85 -74.52
N GLN A 5 27.17 -36.62 -74.07
CA GLN A 5 26.74 -36.24 -72.70
C GLN A 5 27.87 -36.28 -71.64
N THR A 6 27.90 -35.48 -70.56
CA THR A 6 27.02 -34.40 -70.00
C THR A 6 27.95 -33.39 -69.24
N LEU A 7 27.59 -32.24 -68.65
CA LEU A 7 26.32 -31.58 -68.27
C LEU A 7 26.46 -30.03 -68.36
N THR A 8 25.34 -29.29 -68.29
CA THR A 8 25.27 -27.81 -68.33
C THR A 8 25.04 -27.20 -66.94
N VAL A 9 25.68 -26.06 -66.65
CA VAL A 9 25.38 -25.19 -65.48
C VAL A 9 24.35 -24.13 -65.88
N LEU A 10 23.32 -23.90 -65.06
CA LEU A 10 22.43 -22.73 -65.20
C LEU A 10 22.09 -22.12 -63.84
N LEU A 11 22.33 -20.82 -63.70
CA LEU A 11 21.84 -20.01 -62.57
C LEU A 11 20.34 -19.72 -62.75
N VAL A 12 19.59 -19.67 -61.65
CA VAL A 12 18.33 -18.92 -61.56
C VAL A 12 18.32 -18.13 -60.26
N ALA A 13 18.37 -16.81 -60.37
CA ALA A 13 18.02 -15.90 -59.29
C ALA A 13 16.52 -15.59 -59.38
N ALA A 14 15.81 -15.56 -58.25
CA ALA A 14 14.39 -15.22 -58.20
C ALA A 14 14.11 -14.30 -57.01
N SER A 15 14.00 -13.00 -57.30
CA SER A 15 13.47 -12.00 -56.38
C SER A 15 12.22 -11.37 -57.01
N SER A 16 11.06 -11.54 -56.37
CA SER A 16 9.85 -10.74 -56.60
C SER A 16 8.92 -10.86 -55.39
N GLN A 17 8.28 -9.76 -55.01
CA GLN A 17 7.44 -9.65 -53.82
C GLN A 17 5.94 -9.56 -54.17
N LEU A 18 5.10 -9.96 -53.21
CA LEU A 18 3.73 -9.49 -52.92
C LEU A 18 2.58 -9.78 -53.93
N ALA A 19 1.59 -10.55 -53.45
CA ALA A 19 0.16 -10.31 -53.72
C ALA A 19 -0.72 -10.81 -52.56
N LEU A 20 -1.78 -10.03 -52.26
CA LEU A 20 -2.88 -10.25 -51.30
C LEU A 20 -3.99 -11.13 -51.96
N ALA A 21 -4.98 -11.77 -51.29
CA ALA A 21 -5.30 -12.01 -49.88
C ALA A 21 -6.47 -13.05 -49.71
N ALA A 22 -6.71 -13.46 -48.44
CA ALA A 22 -8.00 -13.91 -47.85
C ALA A 22 -8.60 -15.29 -48.26
N PRO A 23 -9.60 -15.82 -47.51
CA PRO A 23 -9.51 -16.18 -46.08
C PRO A 23 -10.13 -17.57 -45.74
N VAL A 24 -9.79 -18.16 -44.58
CA VAL A 24 -10.65 -19.14 -43.90
C VAL A 24 -10.52 -19.03 -42.38
N ASN A 25 -11.63 -18.79 -41.70
CA ASN A 25 -11.74 -18.99 -40.25
C ASN A 25 -11.84 -20.49 -39.97
N ASN A 26 -11.18 -20.95 -38.90
CA ASN A 26 -11.76 -21.95 -38.01
C ASN A 26 -11.39 -21.62 -36.57
N THR A 27 -12.40 -21.66 -35.71
CA THR A 27 -12.37 -21.11 -34.36
C THR A 27 -11.83 -22.12 -33.36
N GLU A 28 -10.68 -21.85 -32.76
CA GLU A 28 -10.49 -22.03 -31.31
C GLU A 28 -9.66 -20.86 -30.77
N SER A 29 -10.28 -20.05 -29.90
CA SER A 29 -9.58 -19.10 -29.05
C SER A 29 -9.21 -19.82 -27.73
N THR A 30 -8.27 -19.38 -26.90
CA THR A 30 -7.75 -18.01 -26.70
C THR A 30 -6.42 -18.06 -25.93
N GLY A 31 -5.56 -17.08 -26.13
CA GLY A 31 -4.87 -16.46 -24.98
C GLY A 31 -3.53 -17.02 -24.49
N LEU A 32 -2.63 -17.53 -25.36
CA LEU A 32 -1.21 -17.60 -25.00
C LEU A 32 -0.52 -16.23 -25.18
N GLU A 33 -0.51 -15.48 -24.08
CA GLU A 33 0.61 -14.68 -23.60
C GLU A 33 1.31 -13.69 -24.57
N THR A 34 0.54 -12.79 -25.16
CA THR A 34 0.97 -11.38 -25.23
C THR A 34 0.63 -10.65 -23.92
N ARG A 35 1.13 -11.18 -22.80
CA ARG A 35 1.34 -10.35 -21.60
C ARG A 35 2.38 -9.32 -22.01
N GLY A 36 1.94 -8.07 -22.22
CA GLY A 36 2.82 -6.99 -22.62
C GLY A 36 4.00 -6.92 -21.65
N LEU A 37 5.22 -6.83 -22.20
CA LEU A 37 6.47 -6.81 -21.47
C LEU A 37 6.31 -5.99 -20.18
N GLU A 38 6.40 -6.69 -19.04
CA GLU A 38 6.37 -6.04 -17.75
C GLU A 38 7.43 -4.93 -17.74
N ALA A 39 7.06 -3.78 -17.17
CA ALA A 39 8.02 -2.79 -16.75
C ALA A 39 8.87 -3.42 -15.64
N ARG A 40 9.90 -4.19 -16.03
CA ARG A 40 10.88 -4.81 -15.14
C ARG A 40 11.31 -3.74 -14.15
N LYS A 41 11.13 -3.98 -12.83
CA LYS A 41 11.56 -3.07 -11.74
C LYS A 41 12.88 -2.42 -12.15
N ALA A 42 12.86 -1.11 -12.42
CA ALA A 42 14.00 -0.43 -13.02
C ALA A 42 15.22 -0.63 -12.11
N ASN A 43 16.25 -1.34 -12.59
CA ASN A 43 17.52 -1.61 -11.91
C ASN A 43 17.42 -1.74 -10.37
N GLY A 44 16.64 -2.70 -9.87
CA GLY A 44 16.57 -3.02 -8.44
C GLY A 44 15.81 -2.01 -7.56
N VAL A 45 14.95 -1.16 -8.15
CA VAL A 45 13.97 -0.36 -7.40
C VAL A 45 13.02 -1.28 -6.64
N GLY A 46 12.90 -1.04 -5.33
CA GLY A 46 12.15 -1.84 -4.37
C GLY A 46 12.97 -2.96 -3.72
N ASN A 47 14.14 -3.31 -4.26
CA ASN A 47 14.90 -4.47 -3.76
C ASN A 47 15.55 -4.23 -2.39
N SER A 48 15.71 -2.98 -1.94
CA SER A 48 16.27 -2.67 -0.63
C SER A 48 15.68 -1.38 -0.03
N LYS A 49 15.80 -1.25 1.29
CA LYS A 49 15.39 -0.05 2.03
C LYS A 49 16.05 1.24 1.52
N GLY A 50 17.24 1.15 0.94
CA GLY A 50 17.99 2.29 0.38
C GLY A 50 17.53 2.72 -1.01
N ASN A 51 16.77 1.89 -1.72
CA ASN A 51 16.23 2.17 -3.05
C ASN A 51 14.76 1.71 -3.14
N PRO A 52 13.84 2.26 -2.32
CA PRO A 52 12.46 1.81 -2.26
C PRO A 52 11.67 2.22 -3.50
N GLN A 53 10.64 1.45 -3.83
CA GLN A 53 9.68 1.78 -4.87
C GLN A 53 8.78 2.93 -4.41
N LYS A 54 8.86 4.07 -5.09
CA LYS A 54 8.06 5.26 -4.75
C LYS A 54 6.61 5.07 -5.17
N VAL A 55 5.69 5.24 -4.23
CA VAL A 55 4.25 5.06 -4.44
C VAL A 55 3.45 6.27 -4.01
N GLN A 56 2.27 6.43 -4.60
CA GLN A 56 1.20 7.31 -4.10
C GLN A 56 -0.04 6.48 -3.78
N ILE A 57 -0.71 6.80 -2.67
CA ILE A 57 -1.88 6.06 -2.19
C ILE A 57 -3.16 6.80 -2.62
N SER A 58 -4.06 6.10 -3.32
CA SER A 58 -5.38 6.62 -3.67
C SER A 58 -6.37 6.42 -2.52
N VAL A 59 -6.93 7.52 -2.04
CA VAL A 59 -7.84 7.63 -0.90
C VAL A 59 -9.26 7.91 -1.40
N ASN A 60 -10.23 7.17 -0.87
CA ASN A 60 -11.65 7.46 -1.04
C ASN A 60 -12.25 8.04 0.25
N ASP A 61 -13.42 8.65 0.12
CA ASP A 61 -14.28 9.18 1.18
C ASP A 61 -14.23 8.39 2.51
N LYS A 62 -14.40 7.07 2.42
CA LYS A 62 -14.45 6.17 3.59
C LYS A 62 -13.08 5.93 4.20
N GLY A 63 -12.02 5.88 3.41
CA GLY A 63 -10.64 5.70 3.86
C GLY A 63 -10.01 6.98 4.42
N ALA A 64 -10.61 8.15 4.19
CA ALA A 64 -10.03 9.45 4.52
C ALA A 64 -9.53 9.57 5.98
N LEU A 65 -10.35 9.15 6.96
CA LEU A 65 -10.00 9.22 8.40
C LEU A 65 -8.73 8.42 8.76
N THR A 66 -8.62 7.19 8.26
CA THR A 66 -7.53 6.27 8.62
C THR A 66 -6.23 6.67 7.93
N PHE A 67 -6.30 7.06 6.66
CA PHE A 67 -5.15 7.65 5.98
C PHE A 67 -4.71 8.99 6.58
N ASP A 68 -5.62 9.83 7.09
CA ASP A 68 -5.24 11.09 7.75
C ASP A 68 -4.42 10.86 9.03
N ALA A 69 -4.71 9.78 9.76
CA ALA A 69 -3.92 9.34 10.89
C ALA A 69 -2.50 8.88 10.47
N ASP A 70 -2.38 8.11 9.38
CA ASP A 70 -1.10 7.72 8.78
C ASP A 70 -0.27 8.96 8.38
N CYS A 71 -0.94 9.91 7.74
CA CYS A 71 -0.37 11.18 7.29
C CYS A 71 0.17 12.02 8.46
N TRP A 72 -0.57 12.14 9.57
CA TRP A 72 -0.07 12.80 10.79
C TRP A 72 1.09 12.04 11.43
N ALA A 73 1.03 10.71 11.50
CA ALA A 73 2.11 9.90 12.06
C ALA A 73 3.43 10.13 11.32
N MET A 74 3.40 10.17 9.98
CA MET A 74 4.58 10.46 9.15
C MET A 74 4.96 11.95 9.12
N LEU A 75 4.00 12.87 9.16
CA LEU A 75 4.26 14.32 9.05
C LEU A 75 4.69 14.94 10.38
N CYS A 76 3.96 14.66 11.45
CA CYS A 76 4.04 15.35 12.73
C CYS A 76 4.81 14.58 13.80
N LYS A 77 4.89 13.25 13.68
CA LYS A 77 5.66 12.40 14.60
C LYS A 77 6.89 11.75 13.99
N GLY A 78 7.13 11.95 12.69
CA GLY A 78 8.34 11.48 12.00
C GLY A 78 8.41 9.97 11.78
N GLN A 79 7.28 9.26 11.79
CA GLN A 79 7.26 7.84 11.43
C GLN A 79 7.77 7.62 10.00
N THR A 80 8.42 6.48 9.78
CA THR A 80 9.03 6.15 8.49
C THR A 80 7.98 6.04 7.38
N ARG A 81 8.30 6.63 6.23
CA ARG A 81 7.55 6.51 4.96
C ARG A 81 7.99 5.30 4.15
N VAL A 82 9.18 4.77 4.46
CA VAL A 82 9.77 3.61 3.80
C VAL A 82 9.38 2.37 4.60
N LEU A 83 8.63 1.49 3.94
CA LEU A 83 7.99 0.32 4.52
C LEU A 83 8.31 -0.93 3.67
N GLN A 84 8.25 -2.11 4.28
CA GLN A 84 8.30 -3.39 3.60
C GLN A 84 7.07 -4.21 3.99
N ARG A 85 6.27 -4.66 3.03
CA ARG A 85 5.06 -5.45 3.30
C ARG A 85 5.45 -6.82 3.85
N VAL A 86 4.76 -7.32 4.87
CA VAL A 86 5.03 -8.64 5.48
C VAL A 86 3.86 -9.61 5.39
N VAL A 87 4.17 -10.90 5.46
CA VAL A 87 3.20 -12.00 5.51
C VAL A 87 2.24 -11.90 6.71
N THR A 88 1.07 -12.56 6.58
CA THR A 88 0.01 -12.54 7.61
C THR A 88 0.47 -13.04 8.98
N SER A 89 1.44 -13.95 9.06
CA SER A 89 1.99 -14.43 10.34
C SER A 89 2.70 -13.33 11.13
N VAL A 90 3.50 -12.48 10.46
CA VAL A 90 4.16 -11.31 11.06
C VAL A 90 3.14 -10.23 11.37
N LYS A 91 2.23 -9.91 10.42
CA LYS A 91 1.13 -8.95 10.64
C LYS A 91 0.32 -9.26 11.89
N ASN A 92 0.01 -10.54 12.12
CA ASN A 92 -0.74 -10.97 13.29
C ASN A 92 0.07 -10.87 14.59
N LYS A 93 1.40 -11.05 14.54
CA LYS A 93 2.32 -10.80 15.68
C LYS A 93 2.41 -9.30 16.00
N ASN A 94 2.49 -8.45 14.98
CA ASN A 94 2.58 -6.99 15.15
C ASN A 94 1.42 -6.42 15.96
N ARG A 95 0.21 -7.01 15.87
CA ARG A 95 -0.97 -6.56 16.63
C ARG A 95 -1.09 -7.10 18.07
N GLN A 96 -0.21 -8.01 18.47
CA GLN A 96 -0.25 -8.63 19.80
C GLN A 96 0.35 -7.71 20.89
N GLU A 97 0.30 -8.16 22.14
CA GLU A 97 0.81 -7.41 23.30
C GLU A 97 2.32 -7.13 23.24
N LYS A 98 3.09 -7.92 22.49
CA LYS A 98 4.53 -7.67 22.25
C LYS A 98 4.79 -6.70 21.09
N GLY A 99 3.75 -6.30 20.37
CA GLY A 99 3.78 -5.32 19.28
C GLY A 99 3.02 -4.04 19.66
N SER A 100 2.05 -3.65 18.83
CA SER A 100 1.22 -2.45 19.02
C SER A 100 0.15 -2.61 20.08
N GLY A 101 -0.19 -3.84 20.49
CA GLY A 101 -1.32 -4.09 21.38
C GLY A 101 -2.70 -3.83 20.76
N ALA A 102 -2.83 -3.58 19.44
CA ALA A 102 -4.11 -3.30 18.79
C ALA A 102 -5.19 -4.37 19.05
N ASN A 103 -4.81 -5.65 19.12
CA ASN A 103 -5.72 -6.76 19.44
C ASN A 103 -6.35 -6.66 20.85
N LYS A 104 -5.86 -5.79 21.74
CA LYS A 104 -6.50 -5.49 23.04
C LYS A 104 -7.76 -4.63 22.90
N ASN A 105 -8.02 -4.09 21.70
CA ASN A 105 -9.08 -3.13 21.39
C ASN A 105 -9.06 -1.95 22.38
N PRO A 106 -8.04 -1.06 22.33
CA PRO A 106 -7.86 0.04 23.29
C PRO A 106 -9.10 0.94 23.45
N PHE A 107 -9.87 1.07 22.37
CA PHE A 107 -11.08 1.88 22.28
C PHE A 107 -12.38 1.12 22.66
N LYS A 108 -12.32 -0.17 23.04
CA LYS A 108 -13.48 -0.95 23.53
C LYS A 108 -13.10 -2.20 24.38
N PRO A 109 -13.47 -2.23 25.69
CA PRO A 109 -13.78 -1.08 26.54
C PRO A 109 -12.53 -0.19 26.69
N LEU A 110 -12.71 1.07 27.08
CA LEU A 110 -11.60 1.99 27.30
C LEU A 110 -10.56 1.37 28.22
N LYS A 111 -9.30 1.40 27.79
CA LYS A 111 -8.15 0.98 28.58
C LYS A 111 -7.57 2.17 29.35
N GLN A 112 -6.79 1.88 30.39
CA GLN A 112 -6.06 2.90 31.13
C GLN A 112 -5.21 3.76 30.18
N GLY A 113 -5.30 5.07 30.33
CA GLY A 113 -4.62 6.07 29.48
C GLY A 113 -5.37 6.46 28.21
N VAL A 114 -6.41 5.73 27.81
CA VAL A 114 -7.19 6.00 26.57
C VAL A 114 -8.37 6.94 26.87
N LYS A 115 -8.41 8.11 26.22
CA LYS A 115 -9.59 9.00 26.26
C LYS A 115 -10.77 8.34 25.54
N GLN A 116 -11.99 8.61 25.99
CA GLN A 116 -13.21 8.22 25.28
C GLN A 116 -13.17 8.73 23.82
N PRO A 117 -13.32 7.86 22.79
CA PRO A 117 -13.42 8.29 21.42
C PRO A 117 -14.57 9.29 21.20
N PRO A 118 -14.45 10.18 20.20
CA PRO A 118 -15.48 11.15 19.83
C PRO A 118 -16.87 10.53 19.66
N ALA A 119 -17.90 11.35 19.85
CA ALA A 119 -19.26 10.94 19.53
C ALA A 119 -19.38 10.65 18.02
N ALA A 120 -20.06 9.56 17.67
CA ALA A 120 -20.38 9.26 16.29
C ALA A 120 -21.22 10.38 15.65
N ASN A 121 -21.00 10.63 14.36
CA ASN A 121 -21.66 11.69 13.60
C ASN A 121 -22.23 11.18 12.27
N GLN A 122 -22.84 12.07 11.48
CA GLN A 122 -23.40 11.73 10.17
C GLN A 122 -22.35 11.19 9.19
N TRP A 123 -21.13 11.72 9.17
CA TRP A 123 -20.04 11.23 8.32
C TRP A 123 -19.71 9.75 8.63
N SER A 124 -19.67 9.39 9.91
CA SER A 124 -19.43 7.99 10.33
C SER A 124 -20.60 7.04 10.07
N ASN A 125 -21.73 7.53 9.54
CA ASN A 125 -23.02 6.85 9.53
C ASN A 125 -23.43 6.36 10.94
N ASN A 126 -23.21 7.22 11.95
CA ASN A 126 -23.43 6.95 13.37
C ASN A 126 -22.64 5.75 13.95
N GLN A 127 -21.59 5.27 13.27
CA GLN A 127 -20.70 4.23 13.80
C GLN A 127 -19.73 4.80 14.85
N GLN A 128 -19.51 4.02 15.91
CA GLN A 128 -18.58 4.40 16.98
C GLN A 128 -17.12 4.18 16.56
N TYR A 129 -16.25 5.12 16.92
CA TYR A 129 -14.81 5.09 16.62
C TYR A 129 -14.04 4.12 17.56
N THR A 130 -14.41 2.83 17.52
CA THR A 130 -13.88 1.80 18.43
C THR A 130 -12.80 0.90 17.83
N SER A 131 -12.47 1.08 16.56
CA SER A 131 -11.53 0.23 15.81
C SER A 131 -10.13 0.84 15.83
N PRO A 132 -9.06 0.09 16.19
CA PRO A 132 -7.72 0.64 16.27
C PRO A 132 -7.05 0.72 14.89
N GLU A 133 -6.88 1.94 14.38
CA GLU A 133 -5.98 2.23 13.26
C GLU A 133 -4.53 2.27 13.72
N GLU A 134 -3.58 1.88 12.85
CA GLU A 134 -2.18 1.61 13.22
C GLU A 134 -1.17 2.12 12.19
N PHE A 135 -0.33 3.10 12.57
CA PHE A 135 0.82 3.51 11.74
C PHE A 135 2.16 3.50 12.50
N PRO A 136 3.24 2.84 12.00
CA PRO A 136 3.32 2.13 10.72
C PRO A 136 2.44 0.88 10.69
N PHE A 137 1.93 0.56 9.49
CA PHE A 137 0.96 -0.51 9.31
C PHE A 137 1.43 -1.82 9.93
N ALA A 138 0.55 -2.50 10.66
CA ALA A 138 0.85 -3.86 11.14
C ALA A 138 1.19 -4.83 9.99
N SER A 139 0.73 -4.56 8.76
CA SER A 139 1.09 -5.29 7.53
C SER A 139 2.48 -4.95 6.96
N SER A 140 3.29 -4.17 7.68
CA SER A 140 4.68 -3.86 7.36
C SER A 140 5.67 -4.39 8.41
N LEU A 141 6.94 -4.55 8.04
CA LEU A 141 8.03 -4.92 8.97
C LEU A 141 8.29 -3.83 10.04
N GLN A 142 7.89 -2.60 9.74
CA GLN A 142 8.03 -1.42 10.61
C GLN A 142 6.84 -1.25 11.56
N GLY A 143 5.78 -2.04 11.40
CA GLY A 143 4.62 -2.03 12.29
C GLY A 143 4.87 -2.78 13.60
N GLY A 144 3.92 -2.68 14.52
CA GLY A 144 3.99 -3.34 15.82
C GLY A 144 4.42 -2.39 16.93
N ARG A 145 5.47 -2.75 17.69
CA ARG A 145 5.87 -1.97 18.88
C ARG A 145 6.39 -0.59 18.44
N GLY A 146 5.79 0.47 18.98
CA GLY A 146 6.08 1.85 18.58
C GLY A 146 5.21 2.38 17.43
N ALA A 147 4.26 1.59 16.92
CA ALA A 147 3.19 2.11 16.06
C ALA A 147 2.20 2.94 16.89
N TYR A 148 1.70 4.02 16.27
CA TYR A 148 0.65 4.85 16.84
C TYR A 148 -0.74 4.30 16.53
N LEU A 149 -1.60 4.38 17.53
CA LEU A 149 -2.97 3.90 17.55
C LEU A 149 -3.96 5.06 17.53
N PHE A 150 -4.97 4.96 16.67
CA PHE A 150 -6.00 6.00 16.52
C PHE A 150 -7.41 5.37 16.49
N PRO A 151 -8.44 6.04 17.03
CA PRO A 151 -9.80 5.56 16.98
C PRO A 151 -10.43 5.78 15.60
N ALA A 152 -10.79 4.69 14.94
CA ALA A 152 -11.45 4.68 13.63
C ALA A 152 -12.75 3.88 13.66
N ILE A 153 -13.58 4.07 12.63
CA ILE A 153 -14.74 3.20 12.35
C ILE A 153 -14.31 2.00 11.50
N GLY A 154 -14.92 0.84 11.72
CA GLY A 154 -14.57 -0.41 11.02
C GLY A 154 -14.71 -0.32 9.49
N THR A 155 -15.67 0.43 8.97
CA THR A 155 -15.80 0.70 7.52
C THR A 155 -14.64 1.51 6.95
N SER A 156 -14.02 2.40 7.74
CA SER A 156 -12.88 3.20 7.29
C SER A 156 -11.63 2.33 7.17
N GLN A 157 -11.31 1.53 8.20
CA GLN A 157 -10.22 0.54 8.14
C GLN A 157 -10.41 -0.48 7.02
N SER A 158 -11.66 -0.90 6.77
CA SER A 158 -11.98 -1.82 5.68
C SER A 158 -11.70 -1.19 4.31
N SER A 159 -12.00 0.11 4.15
CA SER A 159 -11.69 0.87 2.93
C SER A 159 -10.18 1.08 2.74
N GLN A 160 -9.47 1.46 3.80
CA GLN A 160 -8.00 1.58 3.81
C GLN A 160 -7.34 0.25 3.42
N GLY A 161 -7.79 -0.87 4.00
CA GLY A 161 -7.34 -2.22 3.64
C GLY A 161 -7.59 -2.58 2.17
N ALA A 162 -8.70 -2.13 1.57
CA ALA A 162 -8.97 -2.28 0.15
C ALA A 162 -8.04 -1.41 -0.73
N SER A 163 -7.86 -0.14 -0.38
CA SER A 163 -6.91 0.76 -1.06
C SER A 163 -5.48 0.22 -1.00
N MET A 164 -5.02 -0.27 0.15
CA MET A 164 -3.70 -0.89 0.31
C MET A 164 -3.58 -2.21 -0.46
N THR A 165 -4.65 -3.01 -0.55
CA THR A 165 -4.65 -4.24 -1.38
C THR A 165 -4.51 -3.90 -2.87
N ASN A 166 -5.19 -2.85 -3.34
CA ASN A 166 -5.01 -2.34 -4.70
C ASN A 166 -3.59 -1.81 -4.92
N LEU A 167 -3.07 -0.96 -4.02
CA LEU A 167 -1.70 -0.46 -4.05
C LEU A 167 -0.67 -1.60 -4.20
N TYR A 168 -0.77 -2.64 -3.38
CA TYR A 168 0.17 -3.75 -3.41
C TYR A 168 0.11 -4.54 -4.72
N ARG A 169 -1.07 -4.68 -5.34
CA ARG A 169 -1.22 -5.30 -6.67
C ARG A 169 -0.67 -4.40 -7.76
N ASP A 170 -1.06 -3.13 -7.77
CA ASP A 170 -0.80 -2.19 -8.86
C ASP A 170 0.68 -1.77 -8.96
N TYR A 171 1.43 -1.92 -7.85
CA TYR A 171 2.87 -1.69 -7.79
C TYR A 171 3.71 -2.98 -7.66
N SER A 172 3.11 -4.18 -7.69
CA SER A 172 3.81 -5.47 -7.49
C SER A 172 4.64 -5.54 -6.20
N ILE A 173 4.00 -5.19 -5.07
CA ILE A 173 4.59 -5.24 -3.72
C ILE A 173 4.16 -6.55 -3.04
N ASP A 174 4.96 -7.59 -3.21
CA ASP A 174 4.79 -8.87 -2.52
C ASP A 174 5.06 -8.79 -1.02
N ALA A 175 4.65 -9.83 -0.29
CA ALA A 175 4.79 -9.91 1.16
C ALA A 175 6.06 -10.68 1.56
N TYR A 176 6.97 -10.00 2.25
CA TYR A 176 8.18 -10.58 2.83
C TYR A 176 7.86 -11.54 3.99
N ASP A 177 8.52 -12.71 4.02
CA ASP A 177 8.55 -13.62 5.15
C ASP A 177 9.97 -13.70 5.77
N PRO A 178 10.16 -13.17 6.99
CA PRO A 178 11.47 -13.19 7.65
C PRO A 178 11.93 -14.57 8.10
N SER A 179 11.09 -15.60 8.04
CA SER A 179 11.54 -16.99 8.24
C SER A 179 12.25 -17.59 7.02
N CYS A 180 12.17 -16.94 5.85
CA CYS A 180 12.77 -17.40 4.59
C CYS A 180 14.15 -16.80 4.28
N GLY A 181 14.68 -15.91 5.14
CA GLY A 181 16.09 -15.49 5.14
C GLY A 181 16.53 -14.40 4.14
N ASN A 182 15.65 -13.91 3.26
CA ASN A 182 15.98 -12.86 2.28
C ASN A 182 15.26 -11.53 2.63
N GLU A 183 15.94 -10.62 3.33
CA GLU A 183 15.41 -9.28 3.70
C GLU A 183 15.22 -8.31 2.52
N ASP A 184 15.80 -8.62 1.36
CA ASP A 184 15.88 -7.74 0.19
C ASP A 184 14.82 -8.06 -0.89
N ASP A 185 13.57 -7.65 -0.68
CA ASP A 185 12.64 -7.25 -1.76
C ASP A 185 11.47 -6.38 -1.25
N THR A 186 10.74 -5.76 -2.18
CA THR A 186 9.42 -5.10 -2.03
C THR A 186 9.33 -3.96 -1.00
N TRP A 187 10.45 -3.27 -0.78
CA TRP A 187 10.49 -1.99 -0.08
C TRP A 187 9.78 -0.90 -0.88
N TYR A 188 8.90 -0.13 -0.25
CA TYR A 188 8.17 0.97 -0.87
C TYR A 188 8.22 2.25 -0.03
N GLU A 189 8.18 3.41 -0.67
CA GLU A 189 8.14 4.72 -0.03
C GLU A 189 6.81 5.42 -0.33
N ILE A 190 6.06 5.76 0.72
CA ILE A 190 4.85 6.59 0.58
C ILE A 190 5.29 8.04 0.30
N THR A 191 5.16 8.46 -0.95
CA THR A 191 5.56 9.80 -1.42
C THR A 191 4.44 10.82 -1.41
N GLY A 192 3.18 10.38 -1.38
CA GLY A 192 2.01 11.25 -1.40
C GLY A 192 0.69 10.48 -1.42
N PHE A 193 -0.40 11.23 -1.33
CA PHE A 193 -1.77 10.71 -1.34
C PHE A 193 -2.61 11.44 -2.40
N THR A 194 -3.62 10.79 -2.95
CA THR A 194 -4.55 11.39 -3.94
C THR A 194 -6.00 11.05 -3.60
N GLY A 195 -6.97 11.77 -4.19
CA GLY A 195 -8.41 11.55 -3.95
C GLY A 195 -8.96 12.35 -2.76
N ASP A 196 -9.82 11.73 -1.96
CA ASP A 196 -10.60 12.38 -0.89
C ASP A 196 -9.77 12.56 0.38
N LEU A 197 -8.83 13.52 0.36
CA LEU A 197 -7.84 13.69 1.41
C LEU A 197 -8.38 14.43 2.65
N GLY A 198 -8.05 13.91 3.83
CA GLY A 198 -8.13 14.64 5.09
C GLY A 198 -7.11 15.79 5.20
N PRO A 199 -7.21 16.62 6.25
CA PRO A 199 -6.35 17.79 6.45
C PRO A 199 -4.86 17.43 6.61
N HIS A 200 -4.52 16.36 7.33
CA HIS A 200 -3.13 15.92 7.50
C HIS A 200 -2.55 15.31 6.22
N CYS A 201 -3.33 14.63 5.40
CA CYS A 201 -2.85 14.17 4.09
C CYS A 201 -2.69 15.30 3.08
N LYS A 202 -3.57 16.30 3.09
CA LYS A 202 -3.37 17.55 2.33
C LYS A 202 -2.07 18.23 2.75
N ALA A 203 -1.83 18.35 4.06
CA ALA A 203 -0.61 18.90 4.63
C ALA A 203 0.64 18.04 4.39
N PHE A 204 0.51 16.72 4.32
CA PHE A 204 1.60 15.80 3.98
C PHE A 204 2.11 16.05 2.56
N ASN A 205 1.19 16.19 1.59
CA ASN A 205 1.52 16.48 0.21
C ASN A 205 2.16 17.87 0.01
N SER A 206 1.72 18.89 0.77
CA SER A 206 2.28 20.25 0.71
C SER A 206 3.49 20.47 1.64
N ASN A 207 3.86 19.47 2.46
CA ASN A 207 4.82 19.57 3.56
C ASN A 207 4.50 20.69 4.58
N ASP A 208 3.23 21.02 4.77
CA ASP A 208 2.78 22.02 5.76
C ASP A 208 2.81 21.43 7.18
N LYS A 209 3.82 21.82 7.97
CA LYS A 209 3.93 21.40 9.38
C LYS A 209 2.97 22.13 10.33
N SER A 210 2.21 23.12 9.88
CA SER A 210 1.37 23.94 10.77
C SER A 210 0.20 23.17 11.37
N VAL A 211 -0.29 22.11 10.70
CA VAL A 211 -1.30 21.19 11.23
C VAL A 211 -0.81 20.41 12.46
N CYS A 212 0.51 20.25 12.62
CA CYS A 212 1.08 19.51 13.75
C CYS A 212 0.95 20.24 15.10
N SER A 213 0.61 21.53 15.10
CA SER A 213 0.42 22.35 16.29
C SER A 213 -0.95 23.05 16.37
N LYS A 214 -1.80 22.89 15.33
CA LYS A 214 -3.11 23.53 15.22
C LYS A 214 -4.19 22.48 15.08
N SER A 215 -5.34 22.69 15.71
CA SER A 215 -6.48 21.81 15.54
C SER A 215 -6.97 21.81 14.08
N SER A 216 -6.90 20.65 13.45
CA SER A 216 -7.14 20.43 12.03
C SER A 216 -8.17 19.30 11.85
N PRO A 217 -9.45 19.54 12.21
CA PRO A 217 -10.47 18.50 12.13
C PRO A 217 -10.85 18.16 10.68
N GLY A 218 -11.12 16.88 10.42
CA GLY A 218 -11.72 16.43 9.16
C GLY A 218 -13.25 16.31 9.24
N ASP A 219 -13.88 15.82 8.17
CA ASP A 219 -15.34 15.68 8.06
C ASP A 219 -15.94 14.70 9.11
N TRP A 220 -15.11 13.82 9.67
CA TRP A 220 -15.42 12.99 10.85
C TRP A 220 -15.61 13.80 12.16
N GLY A 221 -15.39 15.11 12.15
CA GLY A 221 -15.82 16.04 13.19
C GLY A 221 -14.85 16.24 14.36
N PHE A 222 -13.64 15.72 14.27
CA PHE A 222 -12.57 15.90 15.26
C PHE A 222 -11.20 15.88 14.57
N ASP A 223 -10.14 16.23 15.30
CA ASP A 223 -8.77 16.09 14.81
C ASP A 223 -8.17 14.79 15.36
N ILE A 224 -7.64 13.94 14.46
CA ILE A 224 -7.03 12.65 14.83
C ILE A 224 -5.85 12.79 15.79
N ALA A 225 -5.18 13.95 15.81
CA ALA A 225 -4.08 14.26 16.69
C ALA A 225 -4.50 14.37 18.17
N ASP A 226 -5.79 14.62 18.46
CA ASP A 226 -6.32 14.63 19.84
C ASP A 226 -6.45 13.21 20.45
N TYR A 227 -6.28 12.16 19.62
CA TYR A 227 -6.57 10.77 19.96
C TYR A 227 -5.49 9.77 19.49
N ALA A 228 -4.22 10.19 19.46
CA ALA A 228 -3.10 9.30 19.17
C ALA A 228 -2.53 8.65 20.45
N TYR A 229 -2.26 7.34 20.40
CA TYR A 229 -1.69 6.56 21.51
C TYR A 229 -0.52 5.66 21.08
N GLU A 230 0.38 5.33 21.99
CA GLU A 230 1.38 4.27 21.81
C GLU A 230 1.26 3.23 22.94
N TYR A 231 1.33 1.95 22.61
CA TYR A 231 1.32 0.87 23.61
C TYR A 231 2.74 0.55 24.11
N ASP A 232 2.99 0.67 25.42
CA ASP A 232 4.33 0.48 25.97
C ASP A 232 4.72 -0.99 26.25
N GLY A 233 3.74 -1.90 26.20
CA GLY A 233 3.85 -3.29 26.69
C GLY A 233 2.87 -3.58 27.82
N THR A 234 2.39 -2.54 28.52
CA THR A 234 1.45 -2.56 29.66
C THR A 234 0.29 -1.59 29.45
N ASN A 235 0.57 -0.32 29.14
CA ASN A 235 -0.40 0.79 29.05
C ASN A 235 -0.48 1.37 27.64
N PHE A 236 -1.58 2.07 27.35
CA PHE A 236 -1.72 2.92 26.18
C PHE A 236 -1.43 4.37 26.59
N ASN A 237 -0.27 4.89 26.21
CA ASN A 237 0.16 6.23 26.55
C ASN A 237 -0.31 7.22 25.50
N TYR A 238 -0.84 8.37 25.93
CA TYR A 238 -1.21 9.44 25.03
C TYR A 238 0.03 10.08 24.40
N VAL A 239 0.04 10.20 23.07
CA VAL A 239 1.15 10.78 22.28
C VAL A 239 0.69 11.82 21.26
N GLY A 240 -0.57 12.23 21.36
CA GLY A 240 -1.17 13.30 20.58
C GLY A 240 -0.62 14.69 20.89
N LYS A 241 -1.32 15.72 20.41
CA LYS A 241 -1.03 17.13 20.66
C LYS A 241 -1.54 17.62 22.02
#